data_AF-B9BJU8-F1
#
_entry.id   AF-B9BJU8-F1
#
_cell.length_a   1.000
_cell.length_b   1.000
_cell.length_c   1.000
_cell.angle_alpha   90.00
_cell.angle_beta   90.00
_cell.angle_gamma   90.00
#
_symmetry.space_group_name_H-M   'P 1'
#
loop_
_entity.id
_entity.type
_entity.pdbx_description
1 polymer ?
#
loop_
_entity_poly.entity_id
_entity_poly.type
_entity_poly.pdbx_seq_one_letter_code
_entity_poly.pdbx_strand_id
1 'polypeptide(L)' 'MPVGRLRKLAMGGEYLSAFTVGDQLLWGAAEPLRRMLRILLDK' A
#
# COMPACT_ATOMS: atom_id res chain seq x y z
N MET A 1 5.15 -2.31 -2.41
CA MET A 1 4.64 -2.82 -1.13
C MET A 1 4.20 -4.26 -1.34
N PRO A 2 4.80 -5.26 -0.66
CA PRO A 2 4.37 -6.65 -0.75
C PRO A 2 3.05 -6.88 0.01
N VAL A 3 2.12 -7.57 -0.64
CA VAL A 3 0.87 -8.08 -0.04
C VAL A 3 0.89 -9.61 -0.13
N GLY A 4 0.55 -10.28 0.96
CA GLY A 4 0.50 -11.74 1.05
C GLY A 4 -0.57 -12.22 2.03
N ARG A 5 -0.50 -13.50 2.41
CA ARG A 5 -1.48 -14.17 3.29
C ARG A 5 -2.93 -14.07 2.77
N LEU A 6 -3.09 -14.03 1.45
CA LEU A 6 -4.37 -13.97 0.77
C LEU A 6 -5.14 -15.28 0.99
N ARG A 7 -6.25 -15.22 1.72
CA ARG A 7 -7.15 -16.37 1.93
C ARG A 7 -8.57 -15.92 2.27
N LYS A 8 -9.56 -16.74 1.92
CA LYS A 8 -10.95 -16.53 2.37
C LYS A 8 -11.05 -16.67 3.89
N LEU A 9 -11.87 -15.82 4.53
CA LEU A 9 -12.13 -15.91 5.96
C LEU A 9 -13.22 -16.94 6.26
N ALA A 10 -13.21 -17.48 7.48
CA ALA A 10 -14.23 -18.44 7.94
C ALA A 10 -15.65 -17.84 8.01
N MET A 11 -15.76 -16.51 8.03
CA MET A 11 -17.03 -15.78 8.03
C MET A 11 -17.83 -15.92 6.72
N GLY A 12 -17.17 -16.30 5.62
CA GLY A 12 -17.82 -16.47 4.33
C GLY A 12 -16.88 -16.21 3.16
N GLY A 13 -17.19 -16.81 2.01
CA GLY A 13 -16.39 -16.72 0.79
C GLY A 13 -16.29 -15.32 0.19
N GLU A 14 -17.06 -14.35 0.67
CA GLU A 14 -17.02 -12.95 0.27
C GLU A 14 -15.92 -12.16 1.02
N TYR A 15 -15.45 -12.67 2.16
CA TYR A 15 -14.45 -12.00 2.98
C TYR A 15 -13.04 -12.53 2.71
N LEU A 16 -12.10 -11.62 2.43
CA LEU A 16 -10.69 -11.94 2.13
C LEU A 16 -9.77 -11.35 3.20
N SER A 17 -8.89 -12.18 3.76
CA SER A 17 -7.76 -11.73 4.57
C SER A 17 -6.58 -11.38 3.68
N ALA A 18 -5.88 -10.30 3.99
CA ALA A 18 -4.61 -9.94 3.40
C ALA A 18 -3.69 -9.35 4.47
N PHE A 19 -2.39 -9.52 4.30
CA PHE A 19 -1.37 -8.90 5.14
C PHE A 19 -0.35 -8.20 4.25
N THR A 20 -0.01 -6.96 4.58
CA THR A 20 0.95 -6.15 3.81
C THR A 20 2.05 -5.64 4.71
N VAL A 21 3.23 -5.46 4.15
CA VAL A 21 4.34 -4.73 4.79
C VAL A 21 4.71 -3.56 3.90
N GLY A 22 5.15 -2.47 4.50
CA GLY A 22 5.60 -1.27 3.79
C GLY A 22 6.75 -0.61 4.53
N ASP A 23 7.55 0.14 3.79
CA ASP A 23 8.57 1.01 4.37
C ASP A 23 7.92 2.30 4.87
N GLN A 24 8.06 2.56 6.17
CA GLN A 24 7.44 3.69 6.85
C GLN A 24 8.00 5.04 6.40
N LEU A 25 9.29 5.16 6.12
CA LEU A 25 9.93 6.44 5.81
C LEU A 25 9.90 6.74 4.31
N LEU A 26 9.81 5.73 3.45
CA LEU A 26 9.60 5.91 2.03
C LEU A 26 8.13 6.21 1.73
N TRP A 27 7.32 5.17 1.52
CA TRP A 27 5.94 5.33 1.09
C TRP A 27 5.02 5.86 2.19
N GLY A 28 5.40 5.69 3.46
CA GLY A 28 4.69 6.31 4.58
C GLY A 28 5.07 7.76 4.86
N ALA A 29 6.12 8.33 4.22
CA ALA A 29 6.54 9.71 4.45
C ALA A 29 7.14 10.43 3.23
N ALA A 30 8.33 10.06 2.78
CA ALA A 30 9.11 10.87 1.82
C ALA A 30 8.64 10.77 0.35
N GLU A 31 8.27 9.57 -0.10
CA GLU A 31 7.94 9.31 -1.51
C GLU A 31 6.66 10.03 -1.97
N PRO A 32 5.57 10.12 -1.17
CA PRO A 32 4.41 10.93 -1.53
C PRO A 32 4.74 12.41 -1.78
N LEU A 33 5.55 13.04 -0.92
CA LEU A 33 5.93 14.45 -1.07
C LEU A 33 6.76 14.68 -2.33
N ARG A 34 7.75 13.81 -2.59
CA ARG A 34 8.54 13.84 -3.82
C ARG A 34 7.66 13.75 -5.07
N ARG A 35 6.69 12.83 -5.09
CA ARG A 35 5.77 12.64 -6.24
C ARG A 35 4.86 13.85 -6.44
N MET A 36 4.31 14.41 -5.36
CA MET A 36 3.48 15.62 -5.45
C MET A 36 4.26 16.80 -6.02
N LEU A 37 5.50 17.00 -5.59
CA LEU A 37 6.35 18.05 -6.17
C LEU A 37 6.58 17.83 -7.67
N ARG A 38 6.82 16.59 -8.12
CA ARG A 38 6.97 16.27 -9.55
C ARG A 38 5.71 16.58 -10.35
N ILE A 39 4.53 16.20 -9.83
CA ILE A 39 3.23 16.53 -10.43
C ILE A 39 3.07 18.04 -10.59
N LEU A 40 3.36 18.83 -9.55
CA LEU A 40 3.24 20.30 -9.60
C LEU A 40 4.21 20.95 -10.59
N LEU A 41 5.35 20.32 -10.83
CA LEU A 41 6.34 20.78 -11.80
C LEU A 41 6.05 20.27 -13.22
N ASP A 42 4.95 19.55 -13.44
CA ASP A 42 4.59 18.86 -14.69
C ASP A 42 5.78 18.03 -15.25
N LYS A 43 6.43 17.30 -14.33
CA LYS A 43 7.59 16.42 -14.58
C LYS A 43 7.35 14.99 -14.15
#